data_AF-A0A5M8Q1U7-F1
#
_entry.id   AF-A0A5M8Q1U7-F1
#
_cell.length_a   1.000
_cell.length_b   1.000
_cell.length_c   1.000
_cell.angle_alpha   90.00
_cell.angle_beta   90.00
_cell.angle_gamma   90.00
#
_symmetry.space_group_name_H-M   'P 1'
#
loop_
_entity.id
_entity.type
_entity.pdbx_description
1 polymer ?
#
loop_
_entity_poly.entity_id
_entity_poly.type
_entity_poly.pdbx_seq_one_letter_code
_entity_poly.pdbx_strand_id
1 'polypeptide(L)'
;MLTASRRLTSNSLPSYRPSELSRPCATARIFSLATTPIRTTSRQHLPKPMKRKAADPAPTPKAKRQREPEPDYCDAKPQRAEDGSIIWPASESAIENARQLLRECAAAQSNVLIVPDKDADGLSSGVIIYRTLAKLGLPASHINVHLVQKGANIHDESERAAMQAKKPKYIIVVDQGSKAAPPVVDSTETKSLIIDHHMADEFPKDAMIVSACYYPPVATSALLTYEICKPLHEDISSTCGYLCTIGTLGDLGTSLKWKPPFPSMTETFKKHTKKAISDAVSLINAPRRTAKYDVSSAWQALLDAQDPKALLTHPRLLAARAEINAEVERQTHTPPKFSADGKIAVLRIHSAAQVHPVIATRWAGHLRSKALEIVMVANSGYLPGFVNFSCRIARCAKGRDPPVNIIEALKEVAEREGGGCCRGWGDELCERASGGVGGDCARGGV
;
A
#
# COMPACT_ATOMS: atom_id res chain seq x y z
N MET A 1 22.41 -47.88 -28.08
CA MET A 1 22.20 -47.72 -29.53
C MET A 1 21.67 -46.31 -29.77
N LEU A 2 22.47 -45.52 -30.51
CA LEU A 2 22.17 -44.31 -31.31
C LEU A 2 21.44 -43.13 -30.60
N THR A 3 22.10 -42.08 -30.09
CA THR A 3 22.82 -40.93 -30.72
C THR A 3 22.05 -40.10 -31.76
N ALA A 4 21.82 -38.81 -31.43
CA ALA A 4 22.06 -37.58 -32.24
C ALA A 4 21.35 -36.41 -31.54
N SER A 5 21.95 -35.35 -30.98
CA SER A 5 23.03 -34.44 -31.38
C SER A 5 22.81 -33.74 -32.73
N ARG A 6 22.33 -32.49 -32.67
CA ARG A 6 22.63 -31.43 -33.66
C ARG A 6 22.72 -30.07 -32.96
N ARG A 7 23.95 -29.56 -32.85
CA ARG A 7 24.29 -28.13 -32.83
C ARG A 7 24.49 -27.67 -34.27
N LEU A 8 23.96 -26.50 -34.63
CA LEU A 8 24.44 -25.58 -35.67
C LEU A 8 23.95 -24.17 -35.26
N THR A 9 24.81 -23.33 -34.68
CA THR A 9 25.56 -22.21 -35.28
C THR A 9 24.78 -20.92 -35.51
N SER A 10 25.18 -19.91 -34.73
CA SER A 10 25.35 -18.47 -35.02
C SER A 10 24.74 -17.86 -36.30
N ASN A 11 23.98 -16.78 -36.12
CA ASN A 11 24.05 -15.53 -36.89
C ASN A 11 23.13 -14.49 -36.20
N SER A 12 23.73 -13.54 -35.48
CA SER A 12 23.99 -12.15 -35.90
C SER A 12 22.78 -11.21 -35.71
N LEU A 13 22.91 -10.39 -34.67
CA LEU A 13 22.09 -9.22 -34.34
C LEU A 13 22.19 -8.16 -35.45
N PRO A 14 21.13 -7.36 -35.70
CA PRO A 14 21.28 -6.02 -36.20
C PRO A 14 21.19 -5.02 -35.05
N SER A 15 22.27 -4.25 -34.92
CA SER A 15 22.39 -3.04 -34.11
C SER A 15 21.38 -1.97 -34.54
N TYR A 16 20.62 -1.43 -33.59
CA TYR A 16 19.88 -0.18 -33.79
C TYR A 16 20.59 0.92 -33.00
N ARG A 17 21.25 1.84 -33.72
CA ARG A 17 21.73 3.12 -33.18
C ARG A 17 21.00 4.27 -33.88
N PRO A 18 20.83 5.40 -33.17
CA PRO A 18 19.83 6.41 -33.48
C PRO A 18 20.32 7.43 -34.52
N SER A 19 19.42 7.89 -35.38
CA SER A 19 19.64 9.07 -36.23
C SER A 19 19.19 10.34 -35.51
N GLU A 20 20.16 11.22 -35.24
CA GLU A 20 19.97 12.63 -34.93
C GLU A 20 19.56 13.45 -36.17
N LEU A 21 19.15 14.68 -35.90
CA LEU A 21 18.92 15.85 -36.78
C LEU A 21 17.49 16.03 -37.32
N SER A 22 16.73 16.87 -36.60
CA SER A 22 16.46 18.24 -37.10
C SER A 22 15.67 19.06 -36.08
N ARG A 23 16.30 20.14 -35.59
CA ARG A 23 15.62 21.28 -34.93
C ARG A 23 14.94 22.14 -36.01
N PRO A 24 13.90 22.92 -35.64
CA PRO A 24 14.11 24.35 -35.67
C PRO A 24 13.69 25.08 -34.39
N CYS A 25 14.46 26.14 -34.14
CA CYS A 25 14.27 27.21 -33.20
C CYS A 25 13.03 28.05 -33.55
N ALA A 26 12.19 28.41 -32.58
CA ALA A 26 11.62 29.76 -32.47
C ALA A 26 10.80 29.92 -31.18
N THR A 27 11.35 30.79 -30.34
CA THR A 27 10.70 31.61 -29.31
C THR A 27 9.27 32.07 -29.62
N ALA A 28 8.39 31.98 -28.62
CA ALA A 28 7.21 32.84 -28.53
C ALA A 28 7.02 33.31 -27.08
N ARG A 29 7.01 34.63 -26.94
CA ARG A 29 6.94 35.42 -25.72
C ARG A 29 5.51 35.50 -25.18
N ILE A 30 5.47 35.49 -23.86
CA ILE A 30 4.57 36.24 -22.96
C ILE A 30 3.87 37.42 -23.65
N PHE A 31 2.53 37.44 -23.61
CA PHE A 31 1.76 38.68 -23.50
C PHE A 31 0.56 38.48 -22.56
N SER A 32 0.69 39.13 -21.41
CA SER A 32 -0.40 39.52 -20.52
C SER A 32 -1.10 40.73 -21.15
N LEU A 33 -2.43 40.71 -21.25
CA LEU A 33 -3.21 41.91 -21.53
C LEU A 33 -4.26 42.07 -20.43
N ALA A 34 -3.93 43.01 -19.54
CA ALA A 34 -4.87 43.67 -18.66
C ALA A 34 -5.74 44.63 -19.49
N THR A 35 -7.05 44.64 -19.21
CA THR A 35 -7.96 45.71 -19.65
C THR A 35 -8.62 46.32 -18.43
N THR A 36 -8.25 47.58 -18.17
CA THR A 36 -8.81 48.50 -17.19
C THR A 36 -10.13 49.12 -17.68
N PRO A 37 -10.89 49.81 -16.79
CA PRO A 37 -12.35 49.93 -16.88
C PRO A 37 -12.82 51.20 -17.61
N ILE A 38 -14.03 51.13 -18.18
CA ILE A 38 -14.75 52.30 -18.72
C ILE A 38 -15.86 52.69 -17.74
N ARG A 39 -15.88 53.98 -17.37
CA ARG A 39 -16.91 54.66 -16.59
C ARG A 39 -17.45 55.81 -17.43
N THR A 40 -18.78 55.93 -17.56
CA THR A 40 -19.57 57.17 -17.83
C THR A 40 -21.05 56.75 -17.86
N THR A 41 -21.83 57.01 -16.81
CA THR A 41 -22.80 58.12 -16.64
C THR A 41 -23.92 58.19 -17.68
N SER A 42 -25.14 57.81 -17.28
CA SER A 42 -26.35 58.60 -17.54
C SER A 42 -27.48 58.19 -16.57
N ARG A 43 -28.08 59.20 -15.91
CA ARG A 43 -29.28 59.12 -15.08
C ARG A 43 -30.51 59.01 -15.98
N GLN A 44 -31.49 58.17 -15.62
CA GLN A 44 -32.93 58.45 -15.81
C GLN A 44 -33.79 57.51 -14.93
N HIS A 45 -35.04 57.92 -14.73
CA HIS A 45 -35.90 57.74 -13.56
C HIS A 45 -36.21 56.33 -13.01
N LEU A 46 -36.26 56.26 -11.67
CA LEU A 46 -36.90 55.23 -10.84
C LEU A 46 -38.42 55.43 -10.75
N PRO A 47 -39.24 54.36 -10.84
CA PRO A 47 -40.54 54.31 -10.19
C PRO A 47 -40.44 53.76 -8.75
N LYS A 48 -41.28 54.29 -7.86
CA LYS A 48 -41.33 54.02 -6.41
C LYS A 48 -41.61 52.53 -6.09
N PRO A 49 -41.00 51.96 -5.03
CA PRO A 49 -41.27 50.58 -4.63
C PRO A 49 -42.58 50.47 -3.84
N MET A 50 -43.45 49.56 -4.25
CA MET A 50 -44.60 49.10 -3.45
C MET A 50 -44.07 48.35 -2.21
N LYS A 51 -44.53 48.77 -1.03
CA LYS A 51 -44.30 48.07 0.25
C LYS A 51 -44.91 46.68 0.20
N ARG A 52 -44.10 45.63 0.04
CA ARG A 52 -44.45 44.25 0.37
C ARG A 52 -44.14 44.00 1.84
N LYS A 53 -45.11 43.45 2.57
CA LYS A 53 -44.99 43.01 3.97
C LYS A 53 -43.79 42.07 4.10
N ALA A 54 -43.01 42.25 5.18
CA ALA A 54 -41.91 41.37 5.53
C ALA A 54 -42.43 39.93 5.70
N ALA A 55 -41.81 38.99 5.00
CA ALA A 55 -41.94 37.57 5.28
C ALA A 55 -41.18 37.27 6.58
N ASP A 56 -41.70 36.33 7.37
CA ASP A 56 -41.12 35.87 8.62
C ASP A 56 -39.63 35.52 8.47
N PRO A 57 -38.80 35.76 9.51
CA PRO A 57 -37.39 35.46 9.44
C PRO A 57 -37.19 33.96 9.21
N ALA A 58 -36.37 33.65 8.19
CA ALA A 58 -35.95 32.29 7.90
C ALA A 58 -35.40 31.62 9.17
N PRO A 59 -35.73 30.34 9.42
CA PRO A 59 -35.23 29.65 10.60
C PRO A 59 -33.71 29.65 10.56
N THR A 60 -33.11 30.06 11.68
CA THR A 60 -31.66 30.05 11.90
C THR A 60 -31.10 28.68 11.50
N PRO A 61 -29.98 28.63 10.74
CA PRO A 61 -29.37 27.36 10.39
C PRO A 61 -29.00 26.64 11.69
N LYS A 62 -29.64 25.49 11.94
CA LYS A 62 -29.35 24.62 13.08
C LYS A 62 -27.85 24.47 13.17
N ALA A 63 -27.28 24.77 14.34
CA ALA A 63 -25.87 24.57 14.62
C ALA A 63 -25.46 23.19 14.11
N LYS A 64 -24.44 23.12 13.24
CA LYS A 64 -23.89 21.84 12.79
C LYS A 64 -23.55 21.07 14.07
N ARG A 65 -24.31 20.00 14.33
CA ARG A 65 -24.03 19.07 15.43
C ARG A 65 -22.56 18.69 15.28
N GLN A 66 -21.75 19.17 16.21
CA GLN A 66 -20.31 19.01 16.17
C GLN A 66 -20.10 17.49 16.29
N ARG A 67 -19.61 16.87 15.20
CA ARG A 67 -19.29 15.45 15.23
C ARG A 67 -18.27 15.25 16.34
N GLU A 68 -18.54 14.31 17.23
CA GLU A 68 -17.52 13.84 18.16
C GLU A 68 -16.30 13.40 17.33
N PRO A 69 -15.09 13.82 17.72
CA PRO A 69 -13.89 13.43 16.99
C PRO A 69 -13.75 11.91 17.06
N GLU A 70 -13.57 11.26 15.90
CA GLU A 70 -13.23 9.84 15.83
C GLU A 70 -11.96 9.60 16.67
N PRO A 71 -11.90 8.50 17.47
CA PRO A 71 -10.73 8.19 18.28
C PRO A 71 -9.48 8.04 17.40
N ASP A 72 -8.32 8.46 17.92
CA ASP A 72 -7.06 8.32 17.21
C ASP A 72 -6.66 6.84 17.13
N TYR A 73 -5.90 6.45 16.12
CA TYR A 73 -5.47 5.07 15.93
C TYR A 73 -4.73 4.53 17.17
N CYS A 74 -3.86 5.35 17.76
CA CYS A 74 -3.12 4.99 18.97
C CYS A 74 -3.94 5.07 20.26
N ASP A 75 -5.21 5.50 20.21
CA ASP A 75 -6.09 5.48 21.38
C ASP A 75 -6.74 4.08 21.58
N ALA A 76 -6.45 3.11 20.70
CA ALA A 76 -6.86 1.72 20.85
C ALA A 76 -6.30 1.12 22.16
N LYS A 77 -7.14 0.40 22.90
CA LYS A 77 -6.77 -0.16 24.21
C LYS A 77 -5.74 -1.28 24.04
N PRO A 78 -4.51 -1.14 24.58
CA PRO A 78 -3.48 -2.14 24.41
C PRO A 78 -3.76 -3.41 25.21
N GLN A 79 -3.22 -4.52 24.72
CA GLN A 79 -3.18 -5.76 25.46
C GLN A 79 -2.27 -5.63 26.69
N ARG A 80 -2.64 -6.29 27.78
CA ARG A 80 -1.90 -6.27 29.04
C ARG A 80 -1.66 -7.69 29.55
N ALA A 81 -0.53 -7.88 30.22
CA ALA A 81 -0.24 -9.08 30.98
C ALA A 81 -1.00 -9.09 32.32
N GLU A 82 -0.91 -10.20 33.05
CA GLU A 82 -1.56 -10.36 34.36
C GLU A 82 -1.08 -9.32 35.39
N ASP A 83 0.17 -8.88 35.31
CA ASP A 83 0.77 -7.84 36.16
C ASP A 83 0.39 -6.41 35.76
N GLY A 84 -0.42 -6.25 34.70
CA GLY A 84 -0.86 -4.96 34.17
C GLY A 84 0.12 -4.29 33.22
N SER A 85 1.30 -4.85 32.96
CA SER A 85 2.25 -4.36 31.96
C SER A 85 1.66 -4.45 30.55
N ILE A 86 2.09 -3.56 29.65
CA ILE A 86 1.61 -3.53 28.26
C ILE A 86 2.39 -4.57 27.45
N ILE A 87 1.69 -5.42 26.70
CA ILE A 87 2.29 -6.35 25.73
C ILE A 87 2.17 -5.73 24.34
N TRP A 88 3.31 -5.28 23.78
CA TRP A 88 3.38 -4.60 22.48
C TRP A 88 4.83 -4.63 21.94
N PRO A 89 5.06 -4.67 20.62
CA PRO A 89 4.08 -4.80 19.52
C PRO A 89 3.63 -6.24 19.25
N ALA A 90 4.25 -7.22 19.92
CA ALA A 90 3.90 -8.64 19.90
C ALA A 90 4.29 -9.26 21.25
N SER A 91 4.07 -10.56 21.44
CA SER A 91 4.56 -11.24 22.64
C SER A 91 6.09 -11.14 22.76
N GLU A 92 6.58 -10.98 23.99
CA GLU A 92 8.01 -10.85 24.26
C GLU A 92 8.79 -12.08 23.77
N SER A 93 8.22 -13.28 23.96
CA SER A 93 8.82 -14.54 23.50
C SER A 93 8.94 -14.60 21.97
N ALA A 94 7.93 -14.17 21.21
CA ALA A 94 8.00 -14.14 19.76
C ALA A 94 9.08 -13.15 19.27
N ILE A 95 9.14 -11.96 19.88
CA ILE A 95 10.14 -10.95 19.55
C ILE A 95 11.56 -11.46 19.85
N GLU A 96 11.79 -12.08 21.01
CA GLU A 96 13.12 -12.59 21.35
C GLU A 96 13.51 -13.80 20.50
N ASN A 97 12.56 -14.68 20.16
CA ASN A 97 12.80 -15.78 19.23
C ASN A 97 13.24 -15.27 17.85
N ALA A 98 12.59 -14.22 17.33
CA ALA A 98 12.98 -13.60 16.07
C ALA A 98 14.38 -12.95 16.16
N ARG A 99 14.69 -12.25 17.25
CA ARG A 99 16.03 -11.70 17.51
C ARG A 99 17.09 -12.79 17.54
N GLN A 100 16.81 -13.90 18.20
CA GLN A 100 17.71 -15.04 18.28
C GLN A 100 17.94 -15.66 16.90
N LEU A 101 16.89 -15.81 16.09
CA LEU A 101 17.03 -16.29 14.71
C LEU A 101 17.90 -15.35 13.87
N LEU A 102 17.72 -14.02 13.97
CA LEU A 102 18.54 -13.06 13.23
C LEU A 102 20.02 -13.11 13.64
N ARG A 103 20.32 -13.29 14.93
CA ARG A 103 21.70 -13.53 15.41
C ARG A 103 22.24 -14.86 14.86
N GLU A 104 21.43 -15.91 14.84
CA GLU A 104 21.80 -17.22 14.29
C GLU A 104 22.13 -17.12 12.79
N CYS A 105 21.30 -16.41 12.01
CA CYS A 105 21.54 -16.16 10.58
C CYS A 105 22.94 -15.57 10.35
N ALA A 106 23.30 -14.53 11.11
CA ALA A 106 24.59 -13.88 10.99
C ALA A 106 25.75 -14.77 11.46
N ALA A 107 25.60 -15.47 12.59
CA ALA A 107 26.62 -16.37 13.10
C ALA A 107 26.87 -17.58 12.18
N ALA A 108 25.82 -18.10 11.55
CA ALA A 108 25.89 -19.24 10.65
C ALA A 108 26.56 -18.94 9.30
N GLN A 109 26.75 -17.65 8.94
CA GLN A 109 27.37 -17.22 7.68
C GLN A 109 26.77 -17.95 6.45
N SER A 110 25.45 -18.12 6.44
CA SER A 110 24.72 -18.95 5.48
C SER A 110 23.69 -18.14 4.71
N ASN A 111 23.18 -18.70 3.61
CA ASN A 111 22.22 -18.01 2.75
C ASN A 111 20.90 -17.72 3.48
N VAL A 112 20.54 -16.44 3.51
CA VAL A 112 19.26 -15.91 3.98
C VAL A 112 18.47 -15.42 2.78
N LEU A 113 17.18 -15.73 2.73
CA LEU A 113 16.25 -15.18 1.74
C LEU A 113 15.22 -14.28 2.42
N ILE A 114 15.19 -13.01 2.04
CA ILE A 114 14.19 -12.04 2.51
C ILE A 114 13.06 -11.97 1.49
N VAL A 115 11.81 -12.05 1.94
CA VAL A 115 10.60 -12.07 1.11
C VAL A 115 9.63 -10.98 1.55
N PRO A 116 9.89 -9.71 1.19
CA PRO A 116 9.03 -8.59 1.58
C PRO A 116 7.77 -8.52 0.71
N ASP A 117 6.66 -7.99 1.24
CA ASP A 117 5.60 -7.53 0.36
C ASP A 117 6.10 -6.36 -0.52
N LYS A 118 5.45 -6.20 -1.67
CA LYS A 118 5.77 -5.27 -2.77
C LYS A 118 5.59 -3.79 -2.45
N ASP A 119 5.15 -3.51 -1.24
CA ASP A 119 4.54 -2.28 -0.75
C ASP A 119 5.57 -1.45 0.07
N ALA A 120 5.27 -0.20 0.42
CA ALA A 120 6.17 0.61 1.23
C ALA A 120 6.44 0.02 2.64
N ASP A 121 5.47 -0.65 3.27
CA ASP A 121 5.66 -1.30 4.57
C ASP A 121 6.53 -2.55 4.44
N GLY A 122 6.15 -3.49 3.58
CA GLY A 122 6.93 -4.69 3.28
C GLY A 122 8.35 -4.43 2.79
N LEU A 123 8.53 -3.55 1.79
CA LEU A 123 9.87 -3.25 1.28
C LEU A 123 10.74 -2.56 2.33
N SER A 124 10.18 -1.66 3.14
CA SER A 124 10.93 -1.03 4.25
C SER A 124 11.33 -2.06 5.29
N SER A 125 10.42 -2.97 5.67
CA SER A 125 10.68 -4.10 6.57
C SER A 125 11.83 -4.97 6.08
N GLY A 126 11.81 -5.35 4.79
CA GLY A 126 12.85 -6.18 4.19
C GLY A 126 14.22 -5.50 4.18
N VAL A 127 14.28 -4.19 3.92
CA VAL A 127 15.54 -3.42 3.96
C VAL A 127 16.05 -3.26 5.40
N ILE A 128 15.17 -3.12 6.39
CA ILE A 128 15.57 -3.13 7.81
C ILE A 128 16.25 -4.46 8.15
N ILE A 129 15.62 -5.60 7.82
CA ILE A 129 16.23 -6.94 8.04
C ILE A 129 17.57 -7.06 7.32
N TYR A 130 17.64 -6.66 6.04
CA TYR A 130 18.87 -6.70 5.25
C TYR A 130 20.00 -5.95 5.95
N ARG A 131 19.75 -4.70 6.36
CA ARG A 131 20.74 -3.83 7.01
C ARG A 131 21.16 -4.37 8.36
N THR A 132 20.22 -4.93 9.12
CA THR A 132 20.52 -5.57 10.40
C THR A 132 21.42 -6.78 10.23
N LEU A 133 21.13 -7.69 9.30
CA LEU A 133 21.98 -8.85 9.03
C LEU A 133 23.39 -8.43 8.58
N ALA A 134 23.49 -7.43 7.69
CA ALA A 134 24.77 -6.89 7.26
C ALA A 134 25.56 -6.28 8.43
N LYS A 135 24.89 -5.54 9.32
CA LYS A 135 25.49 -4.95 10.53
C LYS A 135 25.92 -6.00 11.57
N LEU A 136 25.22 -7.13 11.62
CA LEU A 136 25.62 -8.30 12.42
C LEU A 136 26.77 -9.11 11.78
N GLY A 137 27.29 -8.68 10.63
CA GLY A 137 28.45 -9.30 9.99
C GLY A 137 28.13 -10.36 8.95
N LEU A 138 26.88 -10.51 8.51
CA LEU A 138 26.55 -11.40 7.38
C LEU A 138 26.94 -10.72 6.05
N PRO A 139 27.81 -11.33 5.21
CA PRO A 139 28.16 -10.75 3.92
C PRO A 139 26.95 -10.57 3.01
N ALA A 140 26.90 -9.46 2.28
CA ALA A 140 25.82 -9.16 1.34
C ALA A 140 25.57 -10.29 0.31
N SER A 141 26.61 -11.03 -0.07
CA SER A 141 26.51 -12.20 -0.97
C SER A 141 25.66 -13.35 -0.42
N HIS A 142 25.42 -13.39 0.90
CA HIS A 142 24.55 -14.38 1.54
C HIS A 142 23.12 -13.86 1.77
N ILE A 143 22.85 -12.57 1.53
CA ILE A 143 21.54 -11.98 1.73
C ILE A 143 20.84 -11.84 0.39
N ASN A 144 19.90 -12.75 0.12
CA ASN A 144 19.13 -12.78 -1.10
C ASN A 144 17.74 -12.18 -0.89
N VAL A 145 17.12 -11.67 -1.95
CA VAL A 145 15.74 -11.19 -1.92
C VAL A 145 14.87 -11.99 -2.90
N HIS A 146 13.63 -12.26 -2.53
CA HIS A 146 12.58 -12.74 -3.43
C HIS A 146 11.44 -11.73 -3.46
N LEU A 147 11.16 -11.17 -4.64
CA LEU A 147 10.05 -10.26 -4.86
C LEU A 147 8.97 -11.01 -5.64
N VAL A 148 7.80 -11.15 -5.01
CA VAL A 148 6.65 -11.90 -5.56
C VAL A 148 6.16 -11.29 -6.86
N GLN A 149 5.85 -12.13 -7.85
CA GLN A 149 5.41 -11.73 -9.17
C GLN A 149 4.03 -11.05 -9.14
N LYS A 150 3.72 -10.33 -10.23
CA LYS A 150 2.46 -9.60 -10.36
C LYS A 150 1.28 -10.57 -10.25
N GLY A 151 0.42 -10.35 -9.26
CA GLY A 151 -0.79 -11.13 -9.07
C GLY A 151 -0.58 -12.49 -8.40
N ALA A 152 0.67 -12.85 -8.08
CA ALA A 152 0.99 -14.01 -7.28
C ALA A 152 0.98 -13.66 -5.78
N ASN A 153 1.02 -14.70 -4.95
CA ASN A 153 1.26 -14.64 -3.50
C ASN A 153 2.29 -15.69 -3.10
N ILE A 154 2.88 -15.56 -1.91
CA ILE A 154 3.95 -16.46 -1.46
C ILE A 154 3.53 -17.93 -1.31
N HIS A 155 2.22 -18.19 -1.21
CA HIS A 155 1.67 -19.54 -1.04
C HIS A 155 1.44 -20.24 -2.37
N ASP A 156 1.55 -19.51 -3.49
CA ASP A 156 1.47 -20.09 -4.84
C ASP A 156 2.63 -21.06 -5.05
N GLU A 157 2.33 -22.21 -5.66
CA GLU A 157 3.33 -23.27 -5.91
C GLU A 157 4.50 -22.77 -6.75
N SER A 158 4.26 -21.89 -7.72
CA SER A 158 5.31 -21.28 -8.54
C SER A 158 6.26 -20.41 -7.72
N GLU A 159 5.74 -19.65 -6.75
CA GLU A 159 6.56 -18.80 -5.90
C GLU A 159 7.32 -19.63 -4.87
N ARG A 160 6.66 -20.64 -4.28
CA ARG A 160 7.30 -21.62 -3.40
C ARG A 160 8.48 -22.29 -4.08
N ALA A 161 8.30 -22.77 -5.32
CA ALA A 161 9.36 -23.38 -6.11
C ALA A 161 10.50 -22.39 -6.43
N ALA A 162 10.18 -21.14 -6.78
CA ALA A 162 11.17 -20.12 -7.06
C ALA A 162 11.97 -19.67 -5.81
N MET A 163 11.35 -19.68 -4.63
CA MET A 163 12.02 -19.47 -3.34
C MET A 163 12.93 -20.67 -3.01
N GLN A 164 12.44 -21.89 -3.15
CA GLN A 164 13.20 -23.13 -2.90
C GLN A 164 14.44 -23.24 -3.81
N ALA A 165 14.34 -22.81 -5.07
CA ALA A 165 15.46 -22.83 -6.02
C ALA A 165 16.68 -22.01 -5.56
N LYS A 166 16.48 -21.03 -4.66
CA LYS A 166 17.56 -20.22 -4.07
C LYS A 166 18.29 -20.94 -2.92
N LYS A 167 17.80 -22.12 -2.49
CA LYS A 167 18.34 -22.96 -1.42
C LYS A 167 18.68 -22.17 -0.15
N PRO A 168 17.71 -21.40 0.41
CA PRO A 168 17.95 -20.67 1.64
C PRO A 168 18.09 -21.61 2.83
N LYS A 169 19.05 -21.33 3.73
CA LYS A 169 19.07 -21.93 5.07
C LYS A 169 18.06 -21.24 5.98
N TYR A 170 17.85 -19.95 5.77
CA TYR A 170 16.87 -19.15 6.49
C TYR A 170 16.00 -18.37 5.50
N ILE A 171 14.70 -18.35 5.72
CA ILE A 171 13.76 -17.53 4.94
C ILE A 171 12.97 -16.61 5.89
N ILE A 172 12.97 -15.33 5.60
CA ILE A 172 12.34 -14.29 6.41
C ILE A 172 11.31 -13.58 5.54
N VAL A 173 10.04 -13.91 5.77
CA VAL A 173 8.89 -13.29 5.10
C VAL A 173 8.43 -12.11 5.96
N VAL A 174 8.23 -10.95 5.33
CA VAL A 174 7.78 -9.74 6.02
C VAL A 174 6.61 -9.10 5.31
N ASP A 175 5.62 -8.66 6.08
CA ASP A 175 4.40 -7.96 5.61
C ASP A 175 3.45 -8.80 4.74
N GLN A 176 3.57 -10.12 4.85
CA GLN A 176 2.71 -11.09 4.19
C GLN A 176 2.90 -12.46 4.84
N GLY A 177 2.04 -13.41 4.48
CA GLY A 177 2.14 -14.80 4.91
C GLY A 177 1.27 -15.16 6.11
N SER A 178 0.42 -14.25 6.58
CA SER A 178 -0.61 -14.50 7.59
C SER A 178 -1.80 -15.30 7.05
N LYS A 179 -1.55 -16.55 6.64
CA LYS A 179 -2.59 -17.48 6.18
C LYS A 179 -2.14 -18.93 6.35
N ALA A 180 -3.08 -19.84 6.67
CA ALA A 180 -2.82 -21.28 6.62
C ALA A 180 -2.28 -21.72 5.26
N ALA A 181 -1.12 -22.37 5.26
CA ALA A 181 -0.48 -22.89 4.07
C ALA A 181 0.48 -24.04 4.42
N PRO A 182 0.95 -24.80 3.40
CA PRO A 182 2.16 -25.62 3.54
C PRO A 182 3.36 -24.77 3.99
N PRO A 183 4.50 -25.41 4.36
CA PRO A 183 5.73 -24.69 4.62
C PRO A 183 6.09 -23.71 3.51
N VAL A 184 6.71 -22.57 3.87
CA VAL A 184 7.04 -21.49 2.93
C VAL A 184 7.91 -21.99 1.77
N VAL A 185 8.74 -22.99 2.04
CA VAL A 185 9.48 -23.76 1.03
C VAL A 185 9.46 -25.25 1.39
N ASP A 186 9.54 -26.11 0.37
CA ASP A 186 9.53 -27.57 0.53
C ASP A 186 10.92 -28.08 0.97
N SER A 187 11.33 -27.70 2.19
CA SER A 187 12.63 -28.03 2.79
C SER A 187 12.52 -28.17 4.30
N THR A 188 12.95 -29.32 4.83
CA THR A 188 13.02 -29.57 6.28
C THR A 188 14.25 -28.92 6.94
N GLU A 189 15.21 -28.45 6.15
CA GLU A 189 16.44 -27.80 6.65
C GLU A 189 16.30 -26.28 6.74
N THR A 190 15.31 -25.70 6.07
CA THR A 190 15.12 -24.25 6.00
C THR A 190 14.30 -23.78 7.20
N LYS A 191 14.86 -22.85 7.98
CA LYS A 191 14.11 -22.18 9.06
C LYS A 191 13.34 -21.00 8.49
N SER A 192 12.04 -20.95 8.76
CA SER A 192 11.15 -19.88 8.29
C SER A 192 10.75 -18.95 9.43
N LEU A 193 10.82 -17.64 9.19
CA LEU A 193 10.30 -16.59 10.06
C LEU A 193 9.31 -15.73 9.28
N ILE A 194 8.15 -15.48 9.87
CA ILE A 194 7.12 -14.58 9.33
C ILE A 194 6.94 -13.44 10.32
N ILE A 195 7.12 -12.21 9.85
CA ILE A 195 6.85 -10.98 10.59
C ILE A 195 5.73 -10.25 9.87
N ASP A 196 4.56 -10.14 10.49
CA ASP A 196 3.38 -9.61 9.83
C ASP A 196 2.45 -8.89 10.82
N HIS A 197 1.42 -8.24 10.31
CA HIS A 197 0.44 -7.50 11.09
C HIS A 197 -1.00 -7.68 10.60
N HIS A 198 -1.19 -8.37 9.47
CA HIS A 198 -2.51 -8.71 8.95
C HIS A 198 -3.28 -9.60 9.93
N MET A 199 -4.61 -9.42 9.97
CA MET A 199 -5.48 -10.22 10.82
C MET A 199 -5.49 -11.68 10.35
N ALA A 200 -5.02 -12.59 11.19
CA ALA A 200 -5.03 -14.02 10.93
C ALA A 200 -4.92 -14.83 12.22
N ASP A 201 -5.56 -15.99 12.21
CA ASP A 201 -5.46 -17.02 13.25
C ASP A 201 -4.54 -18.18 12.85
N GLU A 202 -4.26 -18.32 11.55
CA GLU A 202 -3.51 -19.44 10.99
C GLU A 202 -2.35 -18.96 10.12
N PHE A 203 -1.29 -19.76 10.08
CA PHE A 203 -0.03 -19.44 9.42
C PHE A 203 0.53 -20.66 8.67
N PRO A 204 1.52 -20.47 7.77
CA PRO A 204 2.26 -21.56 7.14
C PRO A 204 2.84 -22.51 8.18
N LYS A 205 2.76 -23.81 7.89
CA LYS A 205 3.35 -24.85 8.75
C LYS A 205 4.85 -24.62 8.94
N ASP A 206 5.33 -24.99 10.13
CA ASP A 206 6.75 -24.97 10.52
C ASP A 206 7.42 -23.58 10.51
N ALA A 207 6.65 -22.50 10.38
CA ALA A 207 7.16 -21.14 10.47
C ALA A 207 7.14 -20.60 11.91
N MET A 208 8.23 -19.93 12.29
CA MET A 208 8.24 -19.05 13.46
C MET A 208 7.45 -17.78 13.13
N ILE A 209 6.54 -17.38 14.02
CA ILE A 209 5.62 -16.27 13.76
C ILE A 209 5.86 -15.14 14.76
N VAL A 210 5.93 -13.92 14.24
CA VAL A 210 5.76 -12.68 15.03
C VAL A 210 4.66 -11.86 14.37
N SER A 211 3.51 -11.78 15.02
CA SER A 211 2.36 -11.01 14.51
C SER A 211 1.94 -9.92 15.48
N ALA A 212 1.69 -8.72 14.94
CA ALA A 212 1.13 -7.60 15.70
C ALA A 212 -0.41 -7.56 15.70
N CYS A 213 -1.09 -8.42 14.94
CA CYS A 213 -2.51 -8.28 14.63
C CYS A 213 -3.45 -8.26 15.85
N TYR A 214 -3.04 -8.88 16.96
CA TYR A 214 -3.79 -8.93 18.22
C TYR A 214 -3.29 -7.94 19.30
N TYR A 215 -2.32 -7.08 18.97
CA TYR A 215 -1.69 -6.16 19.91
C TYR A 215 -1.99 -4.70 19.55
N PRO A 216 -3.21 -4.21 19.83
CA PRO A 216 -3.58 -2.83 19.54
C PRO A 216 -2.74 -1.80 20.33
N PRO A 217 -2.54 -0.58 19.79
CA PRO A 217 -2.64 -0.26 18.37
C PRO A 217 -1.67 -1.12 17.56
N VAL A 218 -2.19 -1.73 16.48
CA VAL A 218 -1.44 -2.71 15.68
C VAL A 218 -0.25 -2.01 15.04
N ALA A 219 0.96 -2.48 15.33
CA ALA A 219 2.15 -2.01 14.67
C ALA A 219 2.16 -2.49 13.22
N THR A 220 2.56 -1.65 12.26
CA THR A 220 2.82 -2.11 10.89
C THR A 220 4.03 -3.04 10.88
N SER A 221 4.20 -3.82 9.82
CA SER A 221 5.31 -4.76 9.68
C SER A 221 6.66 -4.04 9.75
N ALA A 222 6.79 -2.82 9.20
CA ALA A 222 8.05 -2.07 9.31
C ALA A 222 8.33 -1.59 10.73
N LEU A 223 7.30 -1.20 11.48
CA LEU A 223 7.44 -0.80 12.88
C LEU A 223 7.78 -1.99 13.78
N LEU A 224 7.08 -3.12 13.60
CA LEU A 224 7.35 -4.37 14.28
C LEU A 224 8.78 -4.84 14.01
N THR A 225 9.17 -4.89 12.74
CA THR A 225 10.52 -5.27 12.30
C THR A 225 11.58 -4.34 12.88
N TYR A 226 11.32 -3.03 12.91
CA TYR A 226 12.23 -2.06 13.49
C TYR A 226 12.46 -2.29 14.99
N GLU A 227 11.41 -2.52 15.78
CA GLU A 227 11.53 -2.78 17.22
C GLU A 227 12.17 -4.15 17.54
N ILE A 228 12.02 -5.15 16.66
CA ILE A 228 12.79 -6.41 16.72
C ILE A 228 14.29 -6.13 16.51
N CYS A 229 14.63 -5.38 15.47
CA CYS A 229 16.01 -5.21 15.00
C CYS A 229 16.81 -4.15 15.77
N LYS A 230 16.16 -3.12 16.30
CA LYS A 230 16.79 -1.97 16.95
C LYS A 230 17.74 -2.34 18.10
N PRO A 231 17.44 -3.31 18.98
CA PRO A 231 18.37 -3.73 20.03
C PRO A 231 19.51 -4.64 19.55
N LEU A 232 19.48 -5.11 18.29
CA LEU A 232 20.51 -6.04 17.78
C LEU A 232 21.81 -5.34 17.39
N HIS A 233 21.75 -4.05 17.05
CA HIS A 233 22.93 -3.25 16.72
C HIS A 233 22.63 -1.75 16.90
N GLU A 234 23.57 -1.00 17.49
CA GLU A 234 23.39 0.41 17.88
C GLU A 234 23.00 1.34 16.71
N ASP A 235 23.57 1.11 15.52
CA ASP A 235 23.28 1.89 14.31
C ASP A 235 21.86 1.73 13.75
N ILE A 236 21.09 0.70 14.13
CA ILE A 236 19.78 0.45 13.50
C ILE A 236 18.83 1.62 13.75
N SER A 237 18.84 2.17 14.97
CA SER A 237 18.01 3.32 15.32
C SER A 237 18.30 4.53 14.41
N SER A 238 19.58 4.83 14.17
CA SER A 238 20.01 6.01 13.43
C SER A 238 19.92 5.85 11.91
N THR A 239 20.06 4.63 11.38
CA THR A 239 20.12 4.34 9.93
C THR A 239 18.82 3.79 9.35
N CYS A 240 17.94 3.23 10.19
CA CYS A 240 16.70 2.59 9.75
C CYS A 240 15.43 3.29 10.27
N GLY A 241 15.55 4.30 11.14
CA GLY A 241 14.39 5.04 11.65
C GLY A 241 13.52 5.63 10.54
N TYR A 242 14.12 6.13 9.45
CA TYR A 242 13.34 6.65 8.32
C TYR A 242 12.57 5.53 7.57
N LEU A 243 13.11 4.32 7.46
CA LEU A 243 12.44 3.17 6.84
C LEU A 243 11.22 2.76 7.68
N CYS A 244 11.38 2.69 9.00
CA CYS A 244 10.27 2.48 9.93
C CYS A 244 9.16 3.51 9.70
N THR A 245 9.49 4.79 9.60
CA THR A 245 8.48 5.83 9.33
C THR A 245 7.87 5.76 7.92
N ILE A 246 8.63 5.36 6.90
CA ILE A 246 8.10 5.17 5.54
C ILE A 246 7.06 4.05 5.55
N GLY A 247 7.40 2.88 6.11
CA GLY A 247 6.46 1.77 6.18
C GLY A 247 5.21 2.10 7.00
N THR A 248 5.41 2.61 8.22
CA THR A 248 4.29 2.97 9.12
C THR A 248 3.32 3.97 8.48
N LEU A 249 3.83 5.01 7.82
CA LEU A 249 2.99 6.01 7.14
C LEU A 249 2.47 5.54 5.78
N GLY A 250 3.08 4.51 5.19
CA GLY A 250 2.59 3.81 4.00
C GLY A 250 1.25 3.15 4.25
N ASP A 251 1.13 2.51 5.41
CA ASP A 251 -0.04 1.74 5.81
C ASP A 251 -1.10 2.56 6.56
N LEU A 252 -0.69 3.25 7.62
CA LEU A 252 -1.61 3.99 8.49
C LEU A 252 -1.90 5.41 7.98
N GLY A 253 -1.19 5.84 6.94
CA GLY A 253 -1.34 7.15 6.32
C GLY A 253 -0.65 8.28 7.08
N THR A 254 -0.56 9.43 6.40
CA THR A 254 0.26 10.57 6.83
C THR A 254 -0.35 11.37 7.98
N SER A 255 -1.61 11.13 8.35
CA SER A 255 -2.27 11.77 9.48
C SER A 255 -1.98 11.10 10.83
N LEU A 256 -1.28 9.96 10.84
CA LEU A 256 -0.93 9.24 12.06
C LEU A 256 -0.26 10.16 13.09
N LYS A 257 -0.71 10.05 14.34
CA LYS A 257 -0.08 10.67 15.51
C LYS A 257 0.75 9.61 16.23
N TRP A 258 2.04 9.87 16.38
CA TRP A 258 2.96 8.98 17.10
C TRP A 258 2.78 9.15 18.61
N LYS A 259 1.91 8.32 19.21
CA LYS A 259 1.65 8.28 20.65
C LYS A 259 2.01 6.91 21.21
N PRO A 260 2.38 6.79 22.50
CA PRO A 260 2.55 5.51 23.16
C PRO A 260 1.34 4.58 22.93
N PRO A 261 1.55 3.26 22.74
CA PRO A 261 2.81 2.54 22.90
C PRO A 261 3.78 2.64 21.71
N PHE A 262 3.45 3.35 20.62
CA PHE A 262 4.40 3.55 19.53
C PHE A 262 5.65 4.29 20.04
N PRO A 263 6.86 3.91 19.57
CA PRO A 263 8.09 4.56 19.97
C PRO A 263 8.13 6.01 19.49
N SER A 264 8.87 6.85 20.23
CA SER A 264 9.13 8.22 19.80
C SER A 264 10.04 8.23 18.56
N MET A 265 9.52 8.77 17.46
CA MET A 265 10.28 8.98 16.22
C MET A 265 10.83 10.40 16.09
N THR A 266 10.94 11.12 17.21
CA THR A 266 11.35 12.53 17.25
C THR A 266 12.70 12.76 16.56
N GLU A 267 13.71 11.93 16.85
CA GLU A 267 15.04 12.07 16.21
C GLU A 267 14.99 11.83 14.70
N THR A 268 14.16 10.90 14.24
CA THR A 268 13.94 10.67 12.80
C THR A 268 13.30 11.90 12.17
N PHE A 269 12.27 12.49 12.78
CA PHE A 269 11.58 13.67 12.24
C PHE A 269 12.38 14.97 12.34
N LYS A 270 13.36 15.06 13.25
CA LYS A 270 14.35 16.14 13.26
C LYS A 270 15.27 16.07 12.03
N LYS A 271 15.67 14.86 11.62
CA LYS A 271 16.55 14.64 10.46
C LYS A 271 15.80 14.69 9.13
N HIS A 272 14.57 14.19 9.09
CA HIS A 272 13.79 14.03 7.87
C HIS A 272 12.39 14.61 8.04
N THR A 273 12.03 15.55 7.17
CA THR A 273 10.70 16.16 7.24
C THR A 273 9.61 15.13 6.97
N LYS A 274 8.47 15.27 7.68
CA LYS A 274 7.28 14.43 7.45
C LYS A 274 6.82 14.46 5.99
N LYS A 275 6.99 15.60 5.31
CA LYS A 275 6.71 15.74 3.88
C LYS A 275 7.64 14.86 3.03
N ALA A 276 8.95 14.88 3.28
CA ALA A 276 9.90 14.06 2.52
C ALA A 276 9.59 12.55 2.69
N ILE A 277 9.26 12.12 3.90
CA ILE A 277 8.85 10.73 4.17
C ILE A 277 7.54 10.40 3.42
N SER A 278 6.53 11.26 3.49
CA SER A 278 5.26 11.08 2.77
C SER A 278 5.45 11.03 1.25
N ASP A 279 6.31 11.87 0.69
CA ASP A 279 6.57 11.89 -0.75
C ASP A 279 7.34 10.62 -1.15
N ALA A 280 8.25 10.13 -0.30
CA ALA A 280 8.96 8.87 -0.49
C ALA A 280 8.00 7.67 -0.50
N VAL A 281 7.03 7.59 0.43
CA VAL A 281 5.99 6.56 0.43
C VAL A 281 5.28 6.47 -0.93
N SER A 282 4.89 7.60 -1.50
CA SER A 282 4.23 7.64 -2.80
C SER A 282 5.14 7.15 -3.93
N LEU A 283 6.44 7.42 -3.86
CA LEU A 283 7.42 7.03 -4.87
C LEU A 283 7.76 5.55 -4.79
N ILE A 284 7.91 4.99 -3.59
CA ILE A 284 8.16 3.57 -3.36
C ILE A 284 6.98 2.71 -3.82
N ASN A 285 5.76 3.17 -3.58
CA ASN A 285 4.56 2.45 -4.01
C ASN A 285 4.24 2.59 -5.50
N ALA A 286 4.89 3.51 -6.24
CA ALA A 286 4.54 3.73 -7.65
C ALA A 286 4.90 2.53 -8.56
N PRO A 287 6.11 1.94 -8.48
CA PRO A 287 6.51 0.85 -9.38
C PRO A 287 5.61 -0.39 -9.33
N ARG A 288 5.16 -0.82 -8.14
CA ARG A 288 4.20 -1.94 -7.99
C ARG A 288 2.84 -1.68 -8.62
N ARG A 289 2.47 -0.40 -8.80
CA ARG A 289 1.18 -0.02 -9.41
C ARG A 289 1.26 0.06 -10.93
N THR A 290 2.46 0.14 -11.51
CA THR A 290 2.61 0.32 -12.97
C THR A 290 2.12 -0.90 -13.72
N ALA A 291 1.80 -0.75 -15.01
CA ALA A 291 1.46 -1.90 -15.86
C ALA A 291 2.56 -2.96 -15.87
N LYS A 292 3.82 -2.50 -15.91
CA LYS A 292 5.05 -3.32 -15.90
C LYS A 292 5.26 -4.09 -14.58
N TYR A 293 4.76 -3.58 -13.45
CA TYR A 293 5.00 -4.13 -12.12
C TYR A 293 6.50 -4.29 -11.79
N ASP A 294 7.13 -3.17 -11.43
CA ASP A 294 8.60 -3.06 -11.33
C ASP A 294 9.05 -2.90 -9.86
N VAL A 295 8.67 -3.84 -9.01
CA VAL A 295 8.96 -3.82 -7.56
C VAL A 295 10.47 -3.79 -7.29
N SER A 296 11.25 -4.48 -8.14
CA SER A 296 12.71 -4.50 -8.07
C SER A 296 13.34 -3.12 -8.06
N SER A 297 12.80 -2.17 -8.84
CA SER A 297 13.30 -0.80 -8.85
C SER A 297 13.06 -0.06 -7.53
N ALA A 298 11.95 -0.35 -6.84
CA ALA A 298 11.65 0.23 -5.52
C ALA A 298 12.55 -0.39 -4.44
N TRP A 299 12.71 -1.72 -4.47
CA TRP A 299 13.62 -2.44 -3.58
C TRP A 299 15.05 -1.89 -3.67
N GLN A 300 15.61 -1.81 -4.89
CA GLN A 300 16.98 -1.34 -5.09
C GLN A 300 17.15 0.12 -4.63
N ALA A 301 16.18 0.99 -4.95
CA ALA A 301 16.22 2.38 -4.51
C ALA A 301 16.21 2.52 -2.99
N LEU A 302 15.42 1.71 -2.26
CA LEU A 302 15.41 1.71 -0.80
C LEU A 302 16.71 1.16 -0.22
N LEU A 303 17.23 0.09 -0.81
CA LEU A 303 18.46 -0.56 -0.36
C LEU A 303 19.64 0.42 -0.42
N ASP A 304 19.76 1.15 -1.54
CA ASP A 304 20.84 2.12 -1.80
C ASP A 304 20.66 3.45 -1.05
N ALA A 305 19.42 3.85 -0.75
CA ALA A 305 19.14 5.14 -0.12
C ALA A 305 19.60 5.18 1.34
N GLN A 306 20.38 6.19 1.72
CA GLN A 306 20.72 6.43 3.13
C GLN A 306 19.69 7.31 3.85
N ASP A 307 18.83 7.99 3.09
CA ASP A 307 17.78 8.88 3.59
C ASP A 307 16.62 9.01 2.59
N PRO A 308 15.46 9.57 2.99
CA PRO A 308 14.32 9.75 2.09
C PRO A 308 14.59 10.69 0.90
N LYS A 309 15.55 11.63 1.01
CA LYS A 309 15.81 12.64 -0.03
C LYS A 309 16.37 11.97 -1.29
N ALA A 310 17.23 10.95 -1.14
CA ALA A 310 17.73 10.16 -2.26
C ALA A 310 16.59 9.54 -3.10
N LEU A 311 15.52 9.09 -2.44
CA LEU A 311 14.34 8.52 -3.11
C LEU A 311 13.57 9.55 -3.93
N LEU A 312 13.51 10.80 -3.45
CA LEU A 312 12.78 11.90 -4.12
C LEU A 312 13.38 12.26 -5.48
N THR A 313 14.66 12.00 -5.67
CA THR A 313 15.38 12.25 -6.93
C THR A 313 15.59 11.00 -7.79
N HIS A 314 15.13 9.83 -7.35
CA HIS A 314 15.39 8.58 -8.06
C HIS A 314 14.65 8.54 -9.41
N PRO A 315 15.35 8.52 -10.57
CA PRO A 315 14.73 8.73 -11.87
C PRO A 315 13.61 7.73 -12.19
N ARG A 316 13.84 6.44 -11.88
CA ARG A 316 12.85 5.39 -12.15
C ARG A 316 11.60 5.52 -11.28
N LEU A 317 11.72 5.98 -10.02
CA LEU A 317 10.56 6.15 -9.13
C LEU A 317 9.71 7.34 -9.57
N LEU A 318 10.37 8.43 -9.98
CA LEU A 318 9.71 9.60 -10.55
C LEU A 318 8.96 9.24 -11.84
N ALA A 319 9.59 8.48 -12.73
CA ALA A 319 8.97 7.97 -13.95
C ALA A 319 7.75 7.09 -13.64
N ALA A 320 7.89 6.12 -12.72
CA ALA A 320 6.77 5.27 -12.30
C ALA A 320 5.61 6.09 -11.75
N ARG A 321 5.89 7.10 -10.90
CA ARG A 321 4.85 7.98 -10.37
C ARG A 321 4.16 8.80 -11.45
N ALA A 322 4.91 9.28 -12.46
CA ALA A 322 4.34 9.99 -13.60
C ALA A 322 3.42 9.08 -14.44
N GLU A 323 3.85 7.85 -14.72
CA GLU A 323 3.04 6.82 -15.41
C GLU A 323 1.71 6.59 -14.67
N ILE A 324 1.77 6.39 -13.34
CA ILE A 324 0.57 6.19 -12.51
C ILE A 324 -0.34 7.40 -12.50
N ASN A 325 0.22 8.60 -12.37
CA ASN A 325 -0.59 9.81 -12.37
C ASN A 325 -1.32 10.02 -13.70
N ALA A 326 -0.65 9.79 -14.83
CA ALA A 326 -1.26 9.85 -16.15
C ALA A 326 -2.38 8.81 -16.30
N GLU A 327 -2.15 7.59 -15.82
CA GLU A 327 -3.15 6.52 -15.87
C GLU A 327 -4.36 6.80 -14.97
N VAL A 328 -4.14 7.26 -13.74
CA VAL A 328 -5.22 7.67 -12.82
C VAL A 328 -6.03 8.78 -13.44
N GLU A 329 -5.38 9.79 -14.05
CA GLU A 329 -6.06 10.88 -14.73
C GLU A 329 -6.90 10.38 -15.91
N ARG A 330 -6.36 9.47 -16.73
CA ARG A 330 -7.14 8.90 -17.85
C ARG A 330 -8.40 8.17 -17.37
N GLN A 331 -8.26 7.34 -16.33
CA GLN A 331 -9.33 6.44 -15.89
C GLN A 331 -10.33 7.13 -14.95
N THR A 332 -9.95 8.22 -14.26
CA THR A 332 -10.83 8.90 -13.29
C THR A 332 -12.04 9.58 -13.94
N HIS A 333 -12.02 9.81 -15.26
CA HIS A 333 -13.15 10.38 -16.01
C HIS A 333 -14.25 9.36 -16.34
N THR A 334 -14.08 8.10 -15.94
CA THR A 334 -15.10 7.06 -16.09
C THR A 334 -16.35 7.42 -15.26
N PRO A 335 -17.55 7.52 -15.87
CA PRO A 335 -18.75 7.86 -15.13
C PRO A 335 -19.17 6.72 -14.19
N PRO A 336 -19.54 7.00 -12.93
CA PRO A 336 -20.04 5.98 -12.01
C PRO A 336 -21.45 5.51 -12.40
N LYS A 337 -21.72 4.22 -12.21
CA LYS A 337 -23.07 3.64 -12.22
C LYS A 337 -23.54 3.43 -10.79
N PHE A 338 -24.81 3.69 -10.51
CA PHE A 338 -25.39 3.53 -9.17
C PHE A 338 -26.26 2.28 -9.09
N SER A 339 -26.29 1.65 -7.92
CA SER A 339 -27.29 0.63 -7.58
C SER A 339 -28.69 1.23 -7.61
N ALA A 340 -29.73 0.37 -7.73
CA ALA A 340 -31.12 0.82 -7.79
C ALA A 340 -31.55 1.63 -6.56
N ASP A 341 -31.02 1.29 -5.38
CA ASP A 341 -31.23 2.00 -4.11
C ASP A 341 -30.28 3.22 -3.92
N GLY A 342 -29.35 3.44 -4.85
CA GLY A 342 -28.37 4.52 -4.82
C GLY A 342 -27.29 4.40 -3.73
N LYS A 343 -27.21 3.27 -3.00
CA LYS A 343 -26.24 3.06 -1.92
C LYS A 343 -24.83 2.77 -2.42
N ILE A 344 -24.68 2.18 -3.60
CA ILE A 344 -23.38 1.77 -4.16
C ILE A 344 -23.15 2.50 -5.48
N ALA A 345 -21.99 3.14 -5.62
CA ALA A 345 -21.48 3.67 -6.87
C ALA A 345 -20.34 2.81 -7.39
N VAL A 346 -20.42 2.33 -8.62
CA VAL A 346 -19.41 1.49 -9.27
C VAL A 346 -18.84 2.19 -10.50
N LEU A 347 -17.51 2.38 -10.52
CA LEU A 347 -16.78 2.79 -11.71
C LEU A 347 -16.14 1.57 -12.34
N ARG A 348 -16.36 1.35 -13.64
CA ARG A 348 -15.79 0.21 -14.38
C ARG A 348 -14.69 0.71 -15.30
N ILE A 349 -13.45 0.39 -14.98
CA ILE A 349 -12.26 0.81 -15.71
C ILE A 349 -11.58 -0.37 -16.38
N HIS A 350 -10.71 -0.09 -17.34
CA HIS A 350 -9.85 -1.09 -17.97
C HIS A 350 -8.41 -0.57 -18.04
N SER A 351 -7.55 -1.11 -17.18
CA SER A 351 -6.16 -0.68 -17.04
C SER A 351 -5.26 -1.80 -16.58
N ALA A 352 -4.10 -1.97 -17.23
CA ALA A 352 -3.05 -2.89 -16.78
C ALA A 352 -2.36 -2.45 -15.48
N ALA A 353 -2.58 -1.21 -15.04
CA ALA A 353 -2.02 -0.65 -13.81
C ALA A 353 -2.97 -0.79 -12.61
N GLN A 354 -2.43 -0.81 -11.40
CA GLN A 354 -3.18 -0.88 -10.15
C GLN A 354 -3.69 0.51 -9.70
N VAL A 355 -4.49 1.15 -10.55
CA VAL A 355 -5.00 2.52 -10.30
C VAL A 355 -6.36 2.56 -9.59
N HIS A 356 -7.12 1.48 -9.63
CA HIS A 356 -8.44 1.38 -9.02
C HIS A 356 -8.49 1.79 -7.52
N PRO A 357 -7.51 1.48 -6.65
CA PRO A 357 -7.58 1.89 -5.26
C PRO A 357 -7.43 3.41 -5.08
N VAL A 358 -6.61 4.04 -5.93
CA VAL A 358 -6.38 5.50 -5.91
C VAL A 358 -7.62 6.23 -6.40
N ILE A 359 -8.23 5.74 -7.48
CA ILE A 359 -9.46 6.28 -8.05
C ILE A 359 -10.62 6.13 -7.04
N ALA A 360 -10.75 4.96 -6.38
CA ALA A 360 -11.79 4.73 -5.39
C ALA A 360 -11.69 5.72 -4.23
N THR A 361 -10.48 5.98 -3.75
CA THR A 361 -10.23 6.94 -2.67
C THR A 361 -10.61 8.37 -3.09
N ARG A 362 -10.27 8.79 -4.33
CA ARG A 362 -10.66 10.12 -4.86
C ARG A 362 -12.18 10.25 -4.96
N TRP A 363 -12.85 9.27 -5.57
CA TRP A 363 -14.29 9.29 -5.77
C TRP A 363 -15.09 9.19 -4.48
N ALA A 364 -14.64 8.40 -3.50
CA ALA A 364 -15.24 8.35 -2.15
C ALA A 364 -15.16 9.70 -1.42
N GLY A 365 -14.14 10.51 -1.68
CA GLY A 365 -14.03 11.87 -1.15
C GLY A 365 -14.87 12.91 -1.91
N HIS A 366 -15.15 12.66 -3.20
CA HIS A 366 -15.80 13.61 -4.10
C HIS A 366 -17.32 13.44 -4.16
N LEU A 367 -17.82 12.21 -4.31
CA LEU A 367 -19.25 11.94 -4.46
C LEU A 367 -20.04 12.31 -3.21
N ARG A 368 -21.23 12.86 -3.44
CA ARG A 368 -22.16 13.25 -2.37
C ARG A 368 -23.58 12.86 -2.76
N SER A 369 -24.19 11.99 -1.96
CA SER A 369 -25.61 11.69 -2.01
C SER A 369 -26.05 11.26 -0.61
N LYS A 370 -27.34 11.48 -0.29
CA LYS A 370 -27.91 11.03 0.98
C LYS A 370 -27.95 9.51 1.08
N ALA A 371 -28.16 8.80 -0.04
CA ALA A 371 -28.22 7.34 -0.06
C ALA A 371 -26.83 6.69 -0.10
N LEU A 372 -25.86 7.31 -0.78
CA LEU A 372 -24.55 6.72 -1.08
C LEU A 372 -23.77 6.32 0.18
N GLU A 373 -23.35 5.05 0.21
CA GLU A 373 -22.58 4.39 1.27
C GLU A 373 -21.21 3.96 0.79
N ILE A 374 -21.15 3.29 -0.37
CA ILE A 374 -19.95 2.63 -0.87
C ILE A 374 -19.60 3.14 -2.27
N VAL A 375 -18.33 3.44 -2.49
CA VAL A 375 -17.75 3.67 -3.81
C VAL A 375 -16.83 2.50 -4.14
N MET A 376 -17.10 1.84 -5.26
CA MET A 376 -16.31 0.74 -5.82
C MET A 376 -15.70 1.16 -7.14
N VAL A 377 -14.44 0.79 -7.37
CA VAL A 377 -13.82 0.85 -8.70
C VAL A 377 -13.40 -0.55 -9.10
N ALA A 378 -13.96 -1.05 -10.19
CA ALA A 378 -13.71 -2.38 -10.75
C ALA A 378 -12.83 -2.25 -12.00
N ASN A 379 -11.69 -2.93 -12.03
CA ASN A 379 -10.68 -2.91 -13.08
C ASN A 379 -10.55 -4.29 -13.73
N SER A 380 -11.05 -4.42 -14.96
CA SER A 380 -10.96 -5.67 -15.74
C SER A 380 -9.64 -5.84 -16.51
N GLY A 381 -8.74 -4.85 -16.45
CA GLY A 381 -7.47 -4.89 -17.20
C GLY A 381 -6.24 -5.25 -16.37
N TYR A 382 -6.34 -5.35 -15.04
CA TYR A 382 -5.16 -5.47 -14.19
C TYR A 382 -4.51 -6.85 -14.25
N LEU A 383 -5.31 -7.90 -14.05
CA LEU A 383 -4.90 -9.30 -14.19
C LEU A 383 -5.80 -10.00 -15.21
N PRO A 384 -5.23 -10.81 -16.14
CA PRO A 384 -6.02 -11.55 -17.11
C PRO A 384 -7.02 -12.49 -16.45
N GLY A 385 -8.28 -12.46 -16.89
CA GLY A 385 -9.35 -13.33 -16.35
C GLY A 385 -9.96 -12.89 -15.02
N PHE A 386 -9.51 -11.77 -14.45
CA PHE A 386 -10.02 -11.24 -13.19
C PHE A 386 -10.54 -9.82 -13.33
N VAL A 387 -11.48 -9.46 -12.47
CA VAL A 387 -11.85 -8.08 -12.18
C VAL A 387 -11.30 -7.74 -10.80
N ASN A 388 -10.25 -6.91 -10.79
CA ASN A 388 -9.68 -6.39 -9.54
C ASN A 388 -10.43 -5.13 -9.12
N PHE A 389 -10.85 -5.03 -7.87
CA PHE A 389 -11.64 -3.91 -7.41
C PHE A 389 -11.15 -3.34 -6.09
N SER A 390 -11.59 -2.12 -5.79
CA SER A 390 -11.38 -1.50 -4.49
C SER A 390 -12.66 -0.78 -4.05
N CYS A 391 -13.09 -1.08 -2.84
CA CYS A 391 -14.23 -0.46 -2.18
C CYS A 391 -13.76 0.56 -1.13
N ARG A 392 -14.50 1.65 -1.00
CA ARG A 392 -14.29 2.70 0.02
C ARG A 392 -15.63 3.18 0.54
N ILE A 393 -15.73 3.37 1.86
CA ILE A 393 -16.88 4.07 2.45
C ILE A 393 -16.85 5.52 1.95
N ALA A 394 -17.95 5.97 1.37
CA ALA A 394 -18.09 7.34 0.90
C ALA A 394 -17.94 8.31 2.07
N ARG A 395 -17.28 9.46 1.86
CA ARG A 395 -17.06 10.46 2.92
C ARG A 395 -18.39 10.94 3.53
N CYS A 396 -19.45 11.03 2.73
CA CYS A 396 -20.80 11.39 3.20
C CYS A 396 -21.47 10.30 4.07
N ALA A 397 -20.94 9.09 4.09
CA ALA A 397 -21.46 7.96 4.86
C ALA A 397 -20.63 7.61 6.10
N LYS A 398 -19.42 8.15 6.24
CA LYS A 398 -18.63 8.00 7.48
C LYS A 398 -19.45 8.49 8.67
N GLY A 399 -19.49 7.74 9.78
CA GLY A 399 -20.25 8.09 10.99
C GLY A 399 -21.77 7.95 10.88
N ARG A 400 -22.25 7.11 9.95
CA ARG A 400 -23.64 6.60 10.01
C ARG A 400 -23.79 5.62 11.18
N ASP A 401 -25.02 5.49 11.65
CA ASP A 401 -25.43 4.52 12.66
C ASP A 401 -26.62 3.71 12.11
N PRO A 402 -26.48 2.39 11.89
CA PRO A 402 -25.26 1.61 12.09
C PRO A 402 -24.11 2.00 11.12
N PRO A 403 -22.84 1.73 11.49
CA PRO A 403 -21.71 1.95 10.59
C PRO A 403 -21.83 1.14 9.29
N VAL A 404 -21.38 1.73 8.18
CA VAL A 404 -21.36 1.03 6.88
C VAL A 404 -20.32 -0.09 6.92
N ASN A 405 -20.75 -1.32 6.68
CA ASN A 405 -19.88 -2.49 6.57
C ASN A 405 -19.74 -2.93 5.11
N ILE A 406 -18.56 -2.73 4.52
CA ILE A 406 -18.28 -3.08 3.12
C ILE A 406 -18.39 -4.60 2.90
N ILE A 407 -17.88 -5.41 3.82
CA ILE A 407 -17.81 -6.86 3.65
C ILE A 407 -19.22 -7.46 3.65
N GLU A 408 -20.06 -7.07 4.62
CA GLU A 408 -21.46 -7.49 4.67
C GLU A 408 -22.22 -7.05 3.41
N ALA A 409 -22.06 -5.79 2.99
CA ALA A 409 -22.69 -5.30 1.76
C ALA A 409 -22.27 -6.10 0.51
N LEU A 410 -21.00 -6.50 0.42
CA LEU A 410 -20.49 -7.34 -0.67
C LEU A 410 -21.08 -8.76 -0.62
N LYS A 411 -21.20 -9.36 0.57
CA LYS A 411 -21.83 -10.68 0.77
C LYS A 411 -23.32 -10.66 0.39
N GLU A 412 -24.05 -9.64 0.81
CA GLU A 412 -25.47 -9.49 0.45
C GLU A 412 -25.69 -9.38 -1.07
N VAL A 413 -24.84 -8.61 -1.77
CA VAL A 413 -24.93 -8.48 -3.24
C VAL A 413 -24.61 -9.81 -3.91
N ALA A 414 -23.60 -10.51 -3.42
CA ALA A 414 -23.19 -11.83 -3.89
C ALA A 414 -24.31 -12.88 -3.79
N GLU A 415 -25.07 -12.86 -2.69
CA GLU A 415 -26.19 -13.78 -2.44
C GLU A 415 -27.39 -13.52 -3.37
N ARG A 416 -27.71 -12.24 -3.62
CA ARG A 416 -28.84 -11.86 -4.49
C ARG A 416 -28.68 -12.29 -5.95
N GLU A 417 -27.45 -12.30 -6.46
CA GLU A 417 -27.14 -12.61 -7.88
C GLU A 417 -26.90 -14.12 -8.13
N GLY A 418 -27.27 -15.00 -7.19
CA GLY A 418 -27.24 -16.45 -7.39
C GLY A 418 -25.83 -17.09 -7.37
N GLY A 419 -24.87 -16.48 -6.68
CA GLY A 419 -23.57 -17.08 -6.35
C GLY A 419 -22.58 -17.30 -7.51
N GLY A 420 -22.95 -16.97 -8.76
CA GLY A 420 -22.12 -17.21 -9.95
C GLY A 420 -20.82 -16.39 -9.99
N CYS A 421 -20.85 -15.15 -9.49
CA CYS A 421 -19.68 -14.25 -9.42
C CYS A 421 -18.71 -14.63 -8.26
N CYS A 422 -19.15 -15.50 -7.35
CA CYS A 422 -18.62 -15.57 -5.99
C CYS A 422 -17.69 -16.76 -5.72
N ARG A 423 -17.39 -17.60 -6.72
CA ARG A 423 -16.55 -18.82 -6.58
C ARG A 423 -15.05 -18.56 -6.29
N GLY A 424 -14.72 -17.43 -5.68
CA GLY A 424 -13.38 -17.09 -5.19
C GLY A 424 -13.40 -16.08 -4.03
N TRP A 425 -14.56 -15.79 -3.45
CA TRP A 425 -14.72 -14.71 -2.46
C TRP A 425 -14.50 -15.17 -1.00
N GLY A 426 -14.41 -16.48 -0.78
CA GLY A 426 -14.61 -17.10 0.55
C GLY A 426 -13.62 -16.69 1.63
N ASP A 427 -12.32 -16.62 1.30
CA ASP A 427 -11.28 -16.41 2.31
C ASP A 427 -10.39 -15.18 2.03
N GLU A 428 -10.03 -14.90 0.77
CA GLU A 428 -9.13 -13.79 0.41
C GLU A 428 -9.74 -12.38 0.58
N LEU A 429 -11.08 -12.28 0.62
CA LEU A 429 -11.81 -11.01 0.66
C LEU A 429 -11.91 -10.44 2.10
N CYS A 430 -11.89 -11.31 3.13
CA CYS A 430 -11.81 -10.89 4.53
C CYS A 430 -10.39 -10.43 4.92
N GLU A 431 -9.36 -11.09 4.40
CA GLU A 431 -7.95 -10.82 4.75
C GLU A 431 -7.40 -9.52 4.15
N ARG A 432 -7.85 -9.13 2.94
CA ARG A 432 -7.39 -7.92 2.23
C ARG A 432 -8.16 -6.63 2.53
N ALA A 433 -9.38 -6.74 3.05
CA ALA A 433 -10.23 -5.57 3.35
C ALA A 433 -9.80 -4.82 4.63
N SER A 434 -9.06 -5.49 5.53
CA SER A 434 -8.66 -5.00 6.86
C SER A 434 -7.32 -4.23 6.89
N GLY A 435 -6.45 -4.38 5.87
CA GLY A 435 -5.08 -3.83 5.86
C GLY A 435 -4.86 -2.49 5.13
N GLY A 436 -5.88 -1.83 4.57
CA GLY A 436 -5.68 -0.54 3.86
C GLY A 436 -4.89 -0.62 2.53
N VAL A 437 -4.15 -1.69 2.27
CA VAL A 437 -3.36 -1.93 1.06
C VAL A 437 -4.10 -2.82 0.04
N GLY A 438 -5.00 -2.20 -0.71
CA GLY A 438 -5.19 -2.44 -2.15
C GLY A 438 -5.57 -3.83 -2.67
N GLY A 439 -6.84 -3.93 -3.10
CA GLY A 439 -7.24 -4.61 -4.33
C GLY A 439 -7.79 -6.01 -4.13
N ASP A 440 -9.10 -6.11 -3.99
CA ASP A 440 -9.83 -7.37 -4.02
C ASP A 440 -9.92 -7.87 -5.48
N CYS A 441 -10.15 -9.15 -5.72
CA CYS A 441 -10.36 -9.68 -7.08
C CYS A 441 -11.51 -10.68 -7.15
N ALA A 442 -12.22 -10.70 -8.28
CA ALA A 442 -13.24 -11.70 -8.59
C ALA A 442 -12.97 -12.30 -9.98
N ARG A 443 -13.19 -13.61 -10.16
CA ARG A 443 -13.14 -14.24 -11.50
C ARG A 443 -14.35 -13.77 -12.30
N GLY A 444 -14.11 -13.20 -13.48
CA GLY A 444 -15.19 -12.72 -14.35
C GLY A 444 -15.83 -13.85 -15.14
N GLY A 445 -17.14 -14.07 -14.96
CA GLY A 445 -18.02 -14.59 -16.01
C GLY A 445 -18.71 -13.39 -16.68
N VAL A 446 -18.69 -13.35 -18.01
CA VAL A 446 -19.32 -12.31 -18.83
C VAL A 446 -20.83 -12.23 -18.55
#